data_AF-A0A8H4JME5-F1
#
_entry.id   AF-A0A8H4JME5-F1
#
_cell.length_a   1.000
_cell.length_b   1.000
_cell.length_c   1.000
_cell.angle_alpha   90.00
_cell.angle_beta   90.00
_cell.angle_gamma   90.00
#
_symmetry.space_group_name_H-M   'P 1'
#
loop_
_entity.id
_entity.type
_entity.pdbx_description
1 polymer ?
#
loop_
_entity_poly.entity_id
_entity_poly.type
_entity_poly.pdbx_seq_one_letter_code
_entity_poly.pdbx_strand_id
1 'polypeptide(L)'
;MFPSPSRPVPSQSTIVTSAQTLAKILGEEKRTLHTFYRSDPPVEIQILSPPILFRENFTSSTSVMIVQGVRVLHPTLLLNAKCKSILGRVGSEKKDTDSQDIVFLLQWCASNNVRPRWVANAGPIFVQWFIQEYGNERLWSDLGFDLKTGKWSG
;
A
#
# COMPACT_ATOMS: atom_id res chain seq x y z
N MET A 1 26.37 -27.20 35.90
CA MET A 1 25.27 -26.31 35.49
C MET A 1 25.44 -26.04 34.01
N PHE A 2 24.78 -26.84 33.17
CA PHE A 2 24.86 -26.76 31.71
C PHE A 2 23.67 -25.95 31.19
N PRO A 3 23.83 -25.05 30.21
CA PRO A 3 22.70 -24.37 29.62
C PRO A 3 21.91 -25.35 28.74
N SER A 4 20.59 -25.31 28.89
CA SER A 4 19.63 -26.09 28.11
C SER A 4 19.78 -25.84 26.60
N PRO A 5 19.53 -26.85 25.74
CA PRO A 5 19.55 -26.68 24.30
C PRO A 5 18.41 -25.75 23.87
N SER A 6 18.79 -24.72 23.11
CA SER A 6 17.89 -23.81 22.42
C SER A 6 16.92 -24.59 21.53
N ARG A 7 15.63 -24.24 21.62
CA ARG A 7 14.59 -24.76 20.74
C ARG A 7 14.98 -24.48 19.28
N PRO A 8 14.74 -25.41 18.35
CA PRO A 8 14.96 -25.15 16.93
C PRO A 8 14.02 -24.04 16.46
N VAL A 9 14.59 -23.03 15.81
CA VAL A 9 13.87 -22.01 15.05
C VAL A 9 13.22 -22.72 13.85
N PRO A 10 11.90 -22.62 13.62
CA PRO A 10 11.28 -23.28 12.48
C PRO A 10 11.82 -22.68 11.18
N SER A 11 12.33 -23.54 10.31
CA SER A 11 12.74 -23.19 8.95
C SER A 11 11.59 -22.56 8.18
N GLN A 12 11.90 -21.49 7.45
CA GLN A 12 10.97 -20.74 6.58
C GLN A 12 10.24 -21.70 5.64
N SER A 13 9.01 -22.02 6.01
CA SER A 13 8.09 -22.78 5.18
C SER A 13 7.33 -21.75 4.37
N THR A 14 7.55 -21.70 3.06
CA THR A 14 6.63 -21.04 2.13
C THR A 14 5.28 -21.70 2.28
N ILE A 15 4.37 -21.12 3.07
CA ILE A 15 3.01 -21.63 3.19
C ILE A 15 2.28 -21.25 1.92
N VAL A 16 2.27 -22.16 0.94
CA VAL A 16 1.22 -22.18 -0.08
C VAL A 16 -0.02 -22.73 0.62
N THR A 17 -0.81 -21.84 1.21
CA THR A 17 -1.95 -22.22 2.04
C THR A 17 -3.12 -22.57 1.14
N SER A 18 -3.64 -23.80 1.24
CA SER A 18 -4.88 -24.21 0.56
C SER A 18 -6.06 -23.35 1.03
N ALA A 19 -7.10 -23.18 0.19
CA ALA A 19 -8.32 -22.43 0.55
C ALA A 19 -8.98 -22.95 1.85
N GLN A 20 -8.84 -24.25 2.14
CA GLN A 20 -9.35 -24.88 3.36
C GLN A 20 -8.60 -24.45 4.63
N THR A 21 -7.30 -24.13 4.52
CA THR A 21 -6.49 -23.64 5.64
C THR A 21 -6.79 -22.17 5.93
N LEU A 22 -7.03 -21.36 4.89
CA LEU A 22 -7.48 -19.97 5.05
C LEU A 22 -8.83 -19.91 5.80
N ALA A 23 -9.81 -20.75 5.44
CA ALA A 23 -11.11 -20.81 6.10
C ALA A 23 -11.05 -21.17 7.60
N LYS A 24 -10.03 -21.90 8.05
CA LYS A 24 -9.85 -22.24 9.48
C LYS A 24 -9.35 -21.07 10.32
N ILE A 25 -8.58 -20.18 9.71
CA ILE A 25 -7.92 -19.04 10.35
C ILE A 25 -8.81 -17.79 10.27
N LEU A 26 -9.66 -17.74 9.25
CA LEU A 26 -10.54 -16.63 8.98
C LEU A 26 -11.93 -16.84 9.61
N GLY A 27 -12.51 -15.78 10.18
CA GLY A 27 -13.93 -15.68 10.50
C GLY A 27 -14.66 -14.91 9.40
N GLU A 28 -15.87 -15.35 9.05
CA GLU A 28 -16.76 -14.60 8.14
C GLU A 28 -17.91 -14.00 8.95
N GLU A 29 -18.13 -12.69 8.83
CA GLU A 29 -19.30 -12.04 9.37
C GLU A 29 -20.44 -12.13 8.35
N LYS A 30 -21.55 -12.80 8.71
CA LYS A 30 -22.67 -13.00 7.77
C LYS A 30 -23.30 -11.64 7.44
N ARG A 31 -23.18 -11.23 6.16
CA ARG A 31 -23.80 -10.06 5.46
C ARG A 31 -22.86 -8.91 5.14
N THR A 32 -21.64 -8.92 5.66
CA THR A 32 -20.62 -7.95 5.29
C THR A 32 -19.46 -8.73 4.68
N LEU A 33 -18.88 -8.32 3.57
CA LEU A 33 -17.75 -9.04 2.94
C LEU A 33 -16.44 -8.91 3.78
N HIS A 34 -16.57 -8.70 5.09
CA HIS A 34 -15.47 -8.53 6.03
C HIS A 34 -15.02 -9.91 6.51
N THR A 35 -13.77 -10.22 6.21
CA THR A 35 -13.09 -11.43 6.67
C THR A 35 -12.24 -11.03 7.87
N PHE A 36 -12.12 -11.84 8.92
CA PHE A 36 -11.28 -11.50 10.08
C PHE A 36 -10.24 -12.58 10.34
N TYR A 37 -8.98 -12.20 10.53
CA TYR A 37 -7.99 -13.07 11.15
C TYR A 37 -8.32 -13.22 12.64
N ARG A 38 -8.49 -14.47 13.09
CA ARG A 38 -8.84 -14.78 14.48
C ARG A 38 -7.63 -14.61 15.41
N SER A 39 -7.26 -13.37 15.69
CA SER A 39 -6.33 -12.95 16.74
C SER A 39 -7.06 -12.20 17.86
N ASP A 40 -6.33 -11.85 18.91
CA ASP A 40 -6.78 -10.94 19.97
C ASP A 40 -5.84 -9.73 20.05
N PRO A 41 -6.26 -8.53 19.59
CA PRO A 41 -7.56 -8.22 18.99
C PRO A 41 -7.73 -8.81 17.57
N PRO A 42 -8.97 -9.05 17.10
CA PRO A 42 -9.22 -9.52 15.74
C PRO A 42 -8.71 -8.52 14.69
N VAL A 43 -8.07 -9.02 13.64
CA VAL A 43 -7.62 -8.18 12.51
C VAL A 43 -8.59 -8.35 11.35
N GLU A 44 -9.20 -7.24 10.92
CA GLU A 44 -10.01 -7.22 9.72
C GLU A 44 -9.14 -7.42 8.46
N ILE A 45 -9.61 -8.30 7.59
CA ILE A 45 -9.04 -8.62 6.29
C ILE A 45 -10.11 -8.35 5.25
N GLN A 46 -9.80 -7.47 4.31
CA GLN A 46 -10.59 -7.30 3.11
C GLN A 46 -9.96 -8.07 1.96
N ILE A 47 -10.66 -9.07 1.45
CA ILE A 47 -10.25 -9.78 0.23
C ILE A 47 -11.05 -9.20 -0.93
N LEU A 48 -10.38 -8.49 -1.83
CA LEU A 48 -11.00 -7.99 -3.05
C LEU A 48 -10.98 -9.10 -4.12
N SER A 49 -12.14 -9.73 -4.34
CA SER A 49 -12.36 -10.72 -5.40
C SER A 49 -13.77 -10.52 -5.98
N PRO A 50 -13.95 -10.49 -7.31
CA PRO A 50 -12.96 -10.79 -8.34
C PRO A 50 -11.97 -9.63 -8.60
N PRO A 51 -10.84 -9.87 -9.30
CA PRO A 51 -9.85 -8.83 -9.60
C PRO A 51 -10.40 -7.57 -10.28
N ILE A 52 -11.57 -7.66 -10.91
CA ILE A 52 -12.31 -6.53 -11.48
C ILE A 52 -12.68 -5.45 -10.46
N LEU A 53 -12.70 -5.78 -9.17
CA LEU A 53 -12.90 -4.82 -8.09
C LEU A 53 -11.66 -3.95 -7.83
N PHE A 54 -10.50 -4.33 -8.34
CA PHE A 54 -9.35 -3.44 -8.36
C PHE A 54 -9.53 -2.38 -9.44
N ARG A 55 -9.21 -1.13 -9.08
CA ARG A 55 -9.20 -0.01 -10.03
C ARG A 55 -7.99 -0.05 -10.99
N GLU A 56 -7.10 -1.04 -10.83
CA GLU A 56 -5.88 -1.26 -11.61
C GLU A 56 -5.70 -2.76 -11.91
N ASN A 57 -4.98 -3.07 -13.01
CA ASN A 57 -4.69 -4.46 -13.41
C ASN A 57 -3.46 -4.99 -12.67
N PHE A 58 -3.68 -5.78 -11.64
CA PHE A 58 -2.61 -6.50 -10.94
C PHE A 58 -2.38 -7.87 -11.58
N THR A 59 -1.14 -8.15 -11.94
CA THR A 59 -0.72 -9.41 -12.58
C THR A 59 0.46 -10.02 -11.82
N SER A 60 0.89 -11.22 -12.19
CA SER A 60 2.08 -11.86 -11.59
C SER A 60 3.36 -11.04 -11.79
N SER A 61 3.41 -10.13 -12.77
CA SER A 61 4.54 -9.25 -13.02
C SER A 61 4.43 -7.89 -12.32
N THR A 62 3.37 -7.63 -11.55
CA THR A 62 3.25 -6.41 -10.75
C THR A 62 4.38 -6.35 -9.73
N SER A 63 5.05 -5.20 -9.67
CA SER A 63 6.15 -4.95 -8.73
C SER A 63 5.69 -5.03 -7.28
N VAL A 64 6.40 -5.82 -6.48
CA VAL A 64 6.15 -6.02 -5.05
C VAL A 64 7.47 -5.89 -4.28
N MET A 65 7.37 -5.47 -3.03
CA MET A 65 8.45 -5.52 -2.05
C MET A 65 8.18 -6.63 -1.02
N ILE A 66 9.23 -7.11 -0.35
CA ILE A 66 9.09 -8.07 0.75
C ILE A 66 9.38 -7.33 2.06
N VAL A 67 8.40 -7.29 2.95
CA VAL A 67 8.52 -6.73 4.30
C VAL A 67 8.30 -7.85 5.29
N GLN A 68 9.34 -8.24 6.03
CA GLN A 68 9.26 -9.33 7.03
C GLN A 68 8.65 -10.64 6.46
N GLY A 69 8.98 -10.99 5.21
CA GLY A 69 8.45 -12.18 4.54
C GLY A 69 7.08 -12.01 3.90
N VAL A 70 6.44 -10.85 4.07
CA VAL A 70 5.14 -10.51 3.47
C VAL A 70 5.36 -9.78 2.15
N ARG A 71 4.69 -10.23 1.08
CA ARG A 71 4.68 -9.53 -0.21
C ARG A 71 3.72 -8.35 -0.14
N VAL A 72 4.26 -7.14 -0.30
CA VAL A 72 3.51 -5.88 -0.28
C VAL A 72 3.64 -5.21 -1.64
N LEU A 73 2.60 -4.52 -2.09
CA LEU A 73 2.65 -3.76 -3.34
C LEU A 73 3.76 -2.70 -3.27
N HIS A 74 4.48 -2.49 -4.38
CA HIS A 74 5.55 -1.50 -4.40
C HIS A 74 5.01 -0.09 -4.02
N PRO A 75 5.70 0.69 -3.17
CA PRO A 75 5.16 1.95 -2.63
C PRO A 75 4.76 2.99 -3.66
N THR A 76 5.41 3.00 -4.82
CA THR A 76 5.04 3.89 -5.94
C THR A 76 3.70 3.52 -6.58
N LEU A 77 3.33 2.25 -6.60
CA LEU A 77 2.02 1.80 -7.08
C LEU A 77 0.94 2.16 -6.04
N LEU A 78 1.26 2.03 -4.75
CA LEU A 78 0.39 2.52 -3.68
C LEU A 78 0.17 4.04 -3.78
N LEU A 79 1.23 4.79 -4.06
CA LEU A 79 1.16 6.24 -4.26
C LEU A 79 0.25 6.59 -5.44
N ASN A 80 0.42 5.90 -6.58
CA ASN A 80 -0.46 6.06 -7.74
C ASN A 80 -1.93 5.80 -7.42
N ALA A 81 -2.20 4.72 -6.68
CA ALA A 81 -3.55 4.36 -6.28
C ALA A 81 -4.17 5.40 -5.33
N LYS A 82 -3.39 5.96 -4.40
CA LYS A 82 -3.83 7.01 -3.48
C LYS A 82 -4.11 8.32 -4.19
N CYS A 83 -3.26 8.73 -5.14
CA CYS A 83 -3.51 9.90 -6.00
C CYS A 83 -4.83 9.77 -6.78
N LYS A 84 -5.19 8.56 -7.24
CA LYS A 84 -6.49 8.30 -7.87
C LYS A 84 -7.66 8.28 -6.88
N SER A 85 -7.44 7.70 -5.70
CA SER A 85 -8.48 7.52 -4.68
C SER A 85 -9.00 8.85 -4.15
N ILE A 86 -8.08 9.76 -3.77
CA ILE A 86 -8.42 11.01 -3.07
C ILE A 86 -9.38 11.90 -3.88
N LEU A 87 -9.24 11.91 -5.20
CA LEU A 87 -10.11 12.67 -6.11
C LEU A 87 -11.56 12.16 -6.14
N GLY A 88 -11.78 10.87 -5.85
CA GLY A 88 -13.09 10.23 -5.86
C GLY A 88 -13.78 10.17 -4.50
N ARG A 89 -13.20 10.74 -3.44
CA ARG A 89 -13.80 10.74 -2.09
C ARG A 89 -14.77 11.92 -1.94
N VAL A 90 -15.95 11.63 -1.36
CA VAL A 90 -17.01 12.64 -1.12
C VAL A 90 -16.83 13.37 0.22
N GLY A 91 -16.17 12.77 1.23
CA GLY A 91 -16.00 13.35 2.57
C GLY A 91 -14.56 13.78 2.87
N SER A 92 -14.41 14.90 3.59
CA SER A 92 -13.12 15.50 3.97
C SER A 92 -12.26 14.56 4.82
N GLU A 93 -12.83 13.89 5.81
CA GLU A 93 -12.10 12.96 6.69
C GLU A 93 -11.36 11.86 5.90
N LYS A 94 -12.03 11.26 4.91
CA LYS A 94 -11.40 10.24 4.04
C LYS A 94 -10.34 10.84 3.12
N LYS A 95 -10.50 12.09 2.70
CA LYS A 95 -9.47 12.80 1.93
C LYS A 95 -8.26 13.12 2.79
N ASP A 96 -8.45 13.47 4.05
CA ASP A 96 -7.37 13.76 4.99
C ASP A 96 -6.56 12.49 5.29
N THR A 97 -7.21 11.34 5.45
CA THR A 97 -6.48 10.06 5.54
C THR A 97 -5.73 9.76 4.24
N ASP A 98 -6.38 9.88 3.07
CA ASP A 98 -5.73 9.63 1.78
C ASP A 98 -4.56 10.64 1.54
N SER A 99 -4.63 11.88 2.03
CA SER A 99 -3.56 12.88 1.90
C SER A 99 -2.37 12.57 2.82
N GLN A 100 -2.63 12.14 4.06
CA GLN A 100 -1.59 11.66 4.98
C GLN A 100 -0.87 10.44 4.39
N ASP A 101 -1.59 9.51 3.79
CA ASP A 101 -1.02 8.34 3.12
C ASP A 101 -0.12 8.76 1.94
N ILE A 102 -0.55 9.75 1.13
CA ILE A 102 0.27 10.30 0.04
C ILE A 102 1.56 10.91 0.60
N VAL A 103 1.46 11.76 1.63
CA VAL A 103 2.64 12.40 2.25
C VAL A 103 3.60 11.35 2.81
N PHE A 104 3.09 10.34 3.52
CA PHE A 104 3.88 9.24 4.04
C PHE A 104 4.62 8.50 2.93
N LEU A 105 3.93 8.15 1.83
CA LEU A 105 4.54 7.44 0.71
C LEU A 105 5.60 8.28 0.00
N LEU A 106 5.41 9.59 -0.13
CA LEU A 106 6.42 10.50 -0.66
C LEU A 106 7.66 10.54 0.24
N GLN A 107 7.48 10.71 1.55
CA GLN A 107 8.57 10.70 2.53
C GLN A 107 9.33 9.37 2.53
N TRP A 108 8.61 8.25 2.48
CA TRP A 108 9.21 6.93 2.40
C TRP A 108 10.03 6.77 1.13
N CYS A 109 9.51 7.18 -0.02
CA CYS A 109 10.23 7.14 -1.28
C CYS A 109 11.52 7.97 -1.22
N ALA A 110 11.45 9.18 -0.63
CA ALA A 110 12.61 10.06 -0.50
C ALA A 110 13.67 9.44 0.42
N SER A 111 13.25 8.90 1.55
CA SER A 111 14.13 8.28 2.55
C SER A 111 14.82 7.01 2.04
N ASN A 112 14.20 6.31 1.10
CA ASN A 112 14.71 5.06 0.54
C ASN A 112 15.31 5.23 -0.87
N ASN A 113 15.47 6.46 -1.35
CA ASN A 113 15.97 6.77 -2.69
C ASN A 113 15.18 6.03 -3.82
N VAL A 114 13.87 5.89 -3.63
CA VAL A 114 12.98 5.25 -4.58
C VAL A 114 12.30 6.31 -5.42
N ARG A 115 12.58 6.32 -6.72
CA ARG A 115 11.91 7.24 -7.64
C ARG A 115 10.52 6.73 -8.06
N PRO A 116 9.48 7.58 -8.02
CA PRO A 116 8.11 7.21 -8.37
C PRO A 116 7.88 7.03 -9.89
N ARG A 117 8.38 5.92 -10.45
CA ARG A 117 8.27 5.60 -11.88
C ARG A 117 6.85 5.27 -12.37
N TRP A 118 5.96 4.84 -11.46
CA TRP A 118 4.64 4.31 -11.81
C TRP A 118 3.49 5.17 -11.29
N VAL A 119 3.68 6.50 -11.20
CA VAL A 119 2.70 7.42 -10.60
C VAL A 119 2.03 8.29 -11.66
N ALA A 120 1.34 7.65 -12.60
CA ALA A 120 0.64 8.32 -13.70
C ALA A 120 -0.49 9.25 -13.22
N ASN A 121 -1.10 8.97 -12.07
CA ASN A 121 -2.16 9.80 -11.49
C ASN A 121 -1.63 11.07 -10.81
N ALA A 122 -0.31 11.18 -10.59
CA ALA A 122 0.33 12.41 -10.10
C ALA A 122 0.83 13.27 -11.27
N GLY A 123 -0.11 13.75 -12.08
CA GLY A 123 0.16 14.73 -13.16
C GLY A 123 0.22 16.17 -12.63
N PRO A 124 0.57 17.16 -13.48
CA PRO A 124 0.74 18.56 -13.07
C PRO A 124 -0.49 19.15 -12.37
N ILE A 125 -1.67 18.91 -12.94
CA ILE A 125 -2.94 19.41 -12.39
C ILE A 125 -3.18 18.82 -11.00
N PHE A 126 -2.93 17.50 -10.84
CA PHE A 126 -3.09 16.84 -9.55
C PHE A 126 -2.09 17.37 -8.53
N VAL A 127 -0.81 17.43 -8.86
CA VAL A 127 0.25 17.85 -7.93
C VAL A 127 0.04 19.29 -7.52
N GLN A 128 -0.32 20.18 -8.45
CA GLN A 128 -0.63 21.57 -8.14
C GLN A 128 -1.82 21.68 -7.18
N TRP A 129 -2.93 20.99 -7.47
CA TRP A 129 -4.08 20.96 -6.59
C TRP A 129 -3.73 20.41 -5.21
N PHE A 130 -2.98 19.30 -5.15
CA PHE A 130 -2.58 18.68 -3.89
C PHE A 130 -1.70 19.60 -3.05
N ILE A 131 -0.77 20.33 -3.67
CA ILE A 131 0.08 21.31 -2.99
C ILE A 131 -0.74 22.49 -2.45
N GLN A 132 -1.71 22.97 -3.22
CA GLN A 132 -2.57 24.07 -2.78
C GLN A 132 -3.43 23.66 -1.57
N GLU A 133 -3.93 22.43 -1.55
CA GLU A 133 -4.81 21.95 -0.49
C GLU A 133 -4.05 21.46 0.75
N TYR A 134 -2.93 20.74 0.56
CA TYR A 134 -2.23 20.00 1.61
C TYR A 134 -0.75 20.37 1.78
N GLY A 135 -0.21 21.31 0.98
CA GLY A 135 1.18 21.73 1.03
C GLY A 135 2.17 20.67 0.52
N ASN A 136 3.33 20.57 1.17
CA ASN A 136 4.36 19.57 0.88
C ASN A 136 5.02 19.65 -0.52
N GLU A 137 5.09 20.85 -1.11
CA GLU A 137 5.76 21.11 -2.39
C GLU A 137 7.15 20.47 -2.49
N ARG A 138 7.95 20.62 -1.43
CA ARG A 138 9.33 20.11 -1.38
C ARG A 138 9.40 18.59 -1.55
N LEU A 139 8.44 17.83 -1.04
CA LEU A 139 8.45 16.36 -1.17
C LEU A 139 8.30 15.91 -2.64
N TRP A 140 7.50 16.64 -3.42
CA TRP A 140 7.33 16.36 -4.84
C TRP A 140 8.63 16.66 -5.61
N SER A 141 9.22 17.83 -5.36
CA SER A 141 10.48 18.26 -5.98
C SER A 141 11.66 17.36 -5.62
N ASP A 142 11.80 16.98 -4.34
CA ASP A 142 12.89 16.12 -3.85
C ASP A 142 12.82 14.72 -4.48
N LEU A 143 11.63 14.26 -4.87
CA LEU A 143 11.43 13.01 -5.61
C LEU A 143 11.57 13.16 -7.12
N GLY A 144 11.89 14.35 -7.58
CA GLY A 144 12.16 14.64 -8.98
C GLY A 144 10.94 15.05 -9.78
N PHE A 145 9.83 15.45 -9.17
CA PHE A 145 8.74 16.10 -9.90
C PHE A 145 9.13 17.54 -10.22
N ASP A 146 9.23 17.88 -11.51
CA ASP A 146 9.48 19.25 -11.94
C ASP A 146 8.16 20.04 -11.93
N LEU A 147 8.05 20.96 -10.97
CA LEU A 147 6.86 21.80 -10.79
C LEU A 147 6.63 22.80 -11.92
N LYS A 148 7.65 23.10 -12.73
CA LYS A 148 7.52 23.99 -13.90
C LYS A 148 7.01 23.24 -15.11
N THR A 149 7.56 22.06 -15.37
CA THR A 149 7.21 21.27 -16.57
C THR A 149 6.09 20.27 -16.33
N GLY A 150 5.77 19.98 -15.07
CA GLY A 150 4.72 19.02 -14.70
C GLY A 150 5.11 17.56 -14.91
N LYS A 151 6.41 17.25 -14.91
CA LYS A 151 6.94 15.94 -15.29
C LYS A 151 7.84 15.37 -14.21
N TRP A 152 7.79 14.05 -14.06
CA TRP A 152 8.80 13.32 -13.30
C TRP A 152 10.12 13.28 -14.07
N SER A 153 11.22 13.59 -13.39
CA SER A 153 12.57 13.37 -13.90
C SER A 153 12.88 11.87 -13.88
N GLY A 154 13.27 11.34 -15.06
CA GLY A 154 13.61 9.94 -15.28
C GLY A 154 14.84 9.49 -14.50
#